data_AF-A0A933ZZ82-F1
#
_entry.id   AF-A0A933ZZ82-F1
#
_cell.length_a   1.000
_cell.length_b   1.000
_cell.length_c   1.000
_cell.angle_alpha   90.00
_cell.angle_beta   90.00
_cell.angle_gamma   90.00
#
_symmetry.space_group_name_H-M   'P 1'
#
loop_
_entity.id
_entity.type
_entity.pdbx_description
1 polymer ?
#
loop_
_entity_poly.entity_id
_entity_poly.type
_entity_poly.pdbx_seq_one_letter_code
_entity_poly.pdbx_strand_id
1 'polypeptide(L)'
;MHAYKVGDLYHPDHRLWPEFVQYSYRGGQHELVLFLRQPSPQEVQAARTGRADFALVVEPPVLLLCYRFSCGGPWSDAPFSWHLVPASERATPPDPTGEERATLQVVLVDAATGLVQALRLLSFAPPFTAALHRAIRAQALIPWEPRAFDATLSKLYSTGAPDQLAERSEVRCRGGE
;
A
#
# COMPACT_ATOMS: atom_id res chain seq x y z
N MET A 1 -1.63 -7.00 17.20
CA MET A 1 -2.34 -7.23 15.93
C MET A 1 -3.76 -6.71 16.11
N HIS A 2 -4.17 -5.68 15.36
CA HIS A 2 -5.56 -5.23 15.41
C HIS A 2 -6.39 -6.18 14.54
N ALA A 3 -7.32 -6.91 15.17
CA ALA A 3 -8.27 -7.73 14.45
C ALA A 3 -9.38 -6.82 13.92
N TYR A 4 -9.25 -6.36 12.67
CA TYR A 4 -10.31 -5.57 12.05
C TYR A 4 -11.52 -6.44 11.74
N LYS A 5 -12.70 -5.82 11.82
CA LYS A 5 -13.96 -6.42 11.42
C LYS A 5 -14.78 -5.40 10.66
N VAL A 6 -15.44 -5.84 9.58
CA VAL A 6 -16.37 -4.99 8.82
C VAL A 6 -17.49 -4.51 9.75
N GLY A 7 -17.76 -3.21 9.72
CA GLY A 7 -18.73 -2.54 10.59
C GLY A 7 -18.15 -2.03 11.91
N ASP A 8 -16.92 -2.40 12.28
CA ASP A 8 -16.23 -1.84 13.44
C ASP A 8 -15.41 -0.62 13.05
N LEU A 9 -15.03 0.20 14.03
CA LEU A 9 -14.12 1.34 13.81
C LEU A 9 -12.72 0.82 13.46
N TYR A 10 -12.08 1.46 12.47
CA TYR A 10 -10.68 1.21 12.13
C TYR A 10 -9.74 1.55 13.30
N HIS A 11 -10.04 2.63 14.02
CA HIS A 11 -9.37 2.98 15.28
C HIS A 11 -10.44 3.33 16.33
N PRO A 12 -10.36 2.79 17.56
CA PRO A 12 -11.41 2.95 18.57
C PRO A 12 -11.75 4.42 18.87
N ASP A 13 -10.73 5.29 18.89
CA ASP A 13 -10.88 6.70 19.26
C ASP A 13 -11.07 7.67 18.07
N HIS A 14 -11.05 7.18 16.82
CA HIS A 14 -11.11 8.05 15.63
C HIS A 14 -12.25 7.65 14.68
N ARG A 15 -13.17 8.59 14.46
CA ARG A 15 -14.33 8.44 13.57
C ARG A 15 -14.24 9.25 12.27
N LEU A 16 -13.33 10.22 12.22
CA LEU A 16 -13.16 11.09 11.06
C LEU A 16 -11.73 10.98 10.58
N TRP A 17 -11.60 10.76 9.28
CA TRP A 17 -10.32 10.64 8.60
C TRP A 17 -10.31 11.56 7.38
N PRO A 18 -9.15 12.13 7.02
CA PRO A 18 -8.99 12.68 5.68
C PRO A 18 -9.12 11.57 4.63
N GLU A 19 -9.38 11.94 3.38
CA GLU A 19 -9.27 11.01 2.26
C GLU A 19 -7.81 10.85 1.87
N PHE A 20 -7.31 9.63 1.99
CA PHE A 20 -5.95 9.25 1.58
C PHE A 20 -5.85 7.73 1.47
N VAL A 21 -4.74 7.28 0.93
CA VAL A 21 -4.34 5.88 0.94
C VAL A 21 -3.02 5.74 1.68
N GLN A 22 -2.89 4.65 2.42
CA GLN A 22 -1.66 4.32 3.13
C GLN A 22 -1.27 2.88 2.88
N TYR A 23 -0.10 2.69 2.29
CA TYR A 23 0.59 1.41 2.33
C TYR A 23 1.60 1.43 3.48
N SER A 24 1.68 0.34 4.24
CA SER A 24 2.65 0.18 5.32
C SER A 24 3.21 -1.24 5.38
N TYR A 25 4.45 -1.33 5.86
CA TYR A 25 5.05 -2.58 6.32
C TYR A 25 5.39 -2.42 7.81
N ARG A 26 4.56 -3.01 8.67
CA ARG A 26 4.63 -2.82 10.13
C ARG A 26 4.46 -4.14 10.84
N GLY A 27 5.27 -4.40 11.88
CA GLY A 27 5.21 -5.65 12.63
C GLY A 27 5.34 -6.92 11.76
N GLY A 28 6.07 -6.82 10.64
CA GLY A 28 6.28 -7.92 9.69
C GLY A 28 5.16 -8.14 8.67
N GLN A 29 4.14 -7.27 8.62
CA GLN A 29 2.95 -7.44 7.79
C GLN A 29 2.79 -6.30 6.77
N HIS A 30 2.30 -6.61 5.58
CA HIS A 30 1.91 -5.62 4.58
C HIS A 30 0.44 -5.25 4.76
N GLU A 31 0.15 -3.95 4.81
CA GLU A 31 -1.20 -3.42 4.92
C GLU A 31 -1.39 -2.27 3.94
N LEU A 32 -2.53 -2.26 3.24
CA LEU A 32 -2.98 -1.17 2.38
C LEU A 32 -4.35 -0.70 2.88
N VAL A 33 -4.41 0.53 3.41
CA VAL A 33 -5.64 1.13 3.94
C VAL A 33 -6.11 2.22 2.99
N LEU A 34 -7.35 2.10 2.53
CA LEU A 34 -8.03 3.05 1.67
C LEU A 34 -9.03 3.85 2.52
N PHE A 35 -8.80 5.15 2.70
CA PHE A 35 -9.77 6.05 3.33
C PHE A 35 -10.53 6.79 2.23
N LEU A 36 -11.75 6.34 1.95
CA LEU A 36 -12.66 6.96 0.98
C LEU A 36 -13.84 7.56 1.73
N ARG A 37 -14.26 8.77 1.38
CA ARG A 37 -15.40 9.42 2.01
C ARG A 37 -16.69 8.90 1.38
N GLN A 38 -17.54 8.25 2.18
CA GLN A 38 -18.81 7.69 1.73
C GLN A 38 -18.66 6.77 0.48
N PRO A 39 -17.84 5.71 0.56
CA PRO A 39 -17.55 4.86 -0.60
C PRO A 39 -18.84 4.25 -1.15
N SER A 40 -18.99 4.28 -2.46
CA SER A 40 -20.10 3.66 -3.17
C SER A 40 -20.09 2.14 -3.00
N PRO A 41 -21.25 1.46 -3.17
CA PRO A 41 -21.30 0.00 -3.17
C PRO A 41 -20.35 -0.64 -4.19
N GLN A 42 -20.10 0.03 -5.31
CA GLN A 42 -19.17 -0.44 -6.34
C GLN A 42 -17.72 -0.38 -5.86
N GLU A 43 -17.30 0.69 -5.18
CA GLU A 43 -15.94 0.81 -4.60
C GLU A 43 -15.73 -0.20 -3.48
N VAL A 44 -16.73 -0.38 -2.61
CA VAL A 44 -16.71 -1.42 -1.56
C VAL A 44 -16.54 -2.81 -2.19
N GLN A 45 -17.31 -3.11 -3.24
CA GLN A 45 -17.21 -4.39 -3.92
C GLN A 45 -15.86 -4.58 -4.65
N ALA A 46 -15.35 -3.52 -5.28
CA ALA A 46 -14.04 -3.53 -5.94
C ALA A 46 -12.93 -3.85 -4.94
N ALA A 47 -12.89 -3.16 -3.80
CA ALA A 47 -11.93 -3.44 -2.74
C ALA A 47 -12.07 -4.87 -2.19
N ARG A 48 -13.31 -5.33 -1.98
CA ARG A 48 -13.61 -6.63 -1.37
C ARG A 48 -13.30 -7.84 -2.25
N THR A 49 -13.66 -7.79 -3.54
CA THR A 49 -13.56 -8.96 -4.43
C THR A 49 -13.08 -8.62 -5.85
N GLY A 50 -12.88 -7.35 -6.18
CA GLY A 50 -12.50 -6.92 -7.52
C GLY A 50 -11.14 -7.47 -7.96
N ARG A 51 -10.83 -7.36 -9.24
CA ARG A 51 -9.50 -7.74 -9.72
C ARG A 51 -8.46 -6.78 -9.14
N ALA A 52 -7.47 -7.30 -8.43
CA ALA A 52 -6.41 -6.52 -7.79
C ALA A 52 -5.13 -6.60 -8.62
N ASP A 53 -4.76 -5.54 -9.33
CA ASP A 53 -3.47 -5.42 -10.01
C ASP A 53 -2.55 -4.51 -9.19
N PHE A 54 -1.27 -4.84 -9.10
CA PHE A 54 -0.25 -4.10 -8.36
C PHE A 54 0.98 -3.84 -9.23
N ALA A 55 1.64 -2.72 -8.96
CA ALA A 55 2.86 -2.28 -9.61
C ALA A 55 3.77 -1.60 -8.58
N LEU A 56 5.06 -1.89 -8.61
CA LEU A 56 6.06 -1.32 -7.70
C LEU A 56 6.96 -0.35 -8.46
N VAL A 57 7.03 0.90 -8.00
CA VAL A 57 8.03 1.87 -8.47
C VAL A 57 9.03 2.10 -7.33
N VAL A 58 10.32 1.94 -7.63
CA VAL A 58 11.42 2.11 -6.68
C VAL A 58 12.22 3.34 -7.11
N GLU A 59 12.08 4.44 -6.37
CA GLU A 59 12.82 5.68 -6.61
C GLU A 59 13.31 6.20 -5.24
N PRO A 60 14.43 5.69 -4.71
CA PRO A 60 14.88 6.02 -3.37
C PRO A 60 14.97 7.54 -3.14
N PRO A 61 14.50 8.06 -2.00
CA PRO A 61 14.06 7.32 -0.82
C PRO A 61 12.55 7.03 -0.80
N VAL A 62 11.85 7.02 -1.95
CA VAL A 62 10.41 6.74 -2.07
C VAL A 62 10.17 5.38 -2.73
N LEU A 63 9.32 4.55 -2.12
CA LEU A 63 8.72 3.40 -2.80
C LEU A 63 7.26 3.76 -3.08
N LEU A 64 6.79 3.60 -4.33
CA LEU A 64 5.36 3.73 -4.63
C LEU A 64 4.77 2.34 -4.87
N LEU A 65 3.78 1.99 -4.06
CA LEU A 65 2.90 0.86 -4.34
C LEU A 65 1.72 1.36 -5.18
N CYS A 66 1.78 1.15 -6.48
CA CYS A 66 0.66 1.39 -7.38
C CYS A 66 -0.32 0.21 -7.31
N TYR A 67 -1.62 0.49 -7.31
CA TYR A 67 -2.66 -0.52 -7.22
C TYR A 67 -3.90 -0.14 -8.03
N ARG A 68 -4.71 -1.15 -8.35
CA ARG A 68 -6.04 -1.00 -8.95
C ARG A 68 -6.92 -2.18 -8.58
N PHE A 69 -8.19 -1.92 -8.22
CA PHE A 69 -9.15 -2.94 -7.78
C PHE A 69 -10.28 -3.26 -8.78
N SER A 70 -10.18 -2.77 -10.02
CA SER A 70 -11.16 -3.02 -11.08
C SER A 70 -10.46 -3.26 -12.43
N CYS A 71 -11.03 -4.13 -13.26
CA CYS A 71 -10.49 -4.37 -14.60
C CYS A 71 -10.75 -3.11 -15.46
N GLY A 72 -9.68 -2.44 -15.91
CA GLY A 72 -9.78 -1.24 -16.75
C GLY A 72 -10.11 0.06 -16.01
N GLY A 73 -10.16 0.05 -14.67
CA GLY A 73 -10.22 1.28 -13.88
C GLY A 73 -8.89 2.04 -13.87
N PRO A 74 -8.87 3.26 -13.29
CA PRO A 74 -7.64 4.02 -13.10
C PRO A 74 -6.74 3.34 -12.07
N TRP A 75 -5.43 3.52 -12.23
CA TRP A 75 -4.47 3.22 -11.17
C TRP A 75 -4.57 4.27 -10.06
N SER A 76 -4.16 3.86 -8.87
CA SER A 76 -3.86 4.73 -7.74
C SER A 76 -2.51 4.32 -7.17
N ASP A 77 -1.95 5.12 -6.28
CA ASP A 77 -0.64 4.84 -5.69
C ASP A 77 -0.60 5.20 -4.20
N ALA A 78 0.29 4.53 -3.49
CA ALA A 78 0.54 4.73 -2.08
C ALA A 78 2.04 4.86 -1.84
N PRO A 79 2.55 6.07 -1.52
CA PRO A 79 3.96 6.26 -1.20
C PRO A 79 4.30 5.64 0.14
N PHE A 80 5.51 5.11 0.21
CA PHE A 80 6.03 4.44 1.38
C PHE A 80 7.50 4.78 1.60
N SER A 81 7.82 4.97 2.87
CA SER A 81 9.19 4.97 3.39
C SER A 81 9.24 4.22 4.71
N TRP A 82 10.17 3.28 4.81
CA TRP A 82 10.48 2.54 6.03
C TRP A 82 10.78 3.48 7.21
N HIS A 83 11.40 4.63 6.94
CA HIS A 83 11.73 5.63 7.95
C HIS A 83 10.51 6.33 8.55
N LEU A 84 9.39 6.38 7.82
CA LEU A 84 8.15 7.01 8.30
C LEU A 84 7.30 6.05 9.16
N VAL A 85 7.61 4.75 9.19
CA VAL A 85 6.98 3.81 10.10
C VAL A 85 7.43 4.13 11.54
N PRO A 86 6.53 4.11 12.55
CA PRO A 86 6.91 4.31 13.95
C PRO A 86 8.04 3.36 14.38
N ALA A 87 9.02 3.86 15.14
CA ALA A 87 10.21 3.08 15.50
C ALA A 87 9.90 1.76 16.22
N SER A 88 8.84 1.73 17.03
CA SER A 88 8.35 0.52 17.72
C SER A 88 7.75 -0.54 16.79
N GLU A 89 7.37 -0.16 15.59
CA GLU A 89 6.71 -1.03 14.59
C GLU A 89 7.59 -1.30 13.36
N ARG A 90 8.72 -0.59 13.24
CA ARG A 90 9.70 -0.78 12.16
C ARG A 90 10.22 -2.20 12.19
N ALA A 91 10.03 -2.89 11.07
CA ALA A 91 10.62 -4.18 10.79
C ALA A 91 11.18 -4.16 9.38
N THR A 92 12.22 -4.96 9.14
CA THR A 92 12.64 -5.30 7.78
C THR A 92 12.03 -6.65 7.42
N PRO A 93 11.56 -6.83 6.18
CA PRO A 93 11.13 -8.14 5.72
C PRO A 93 12.32 -9.11 5.70
N PRO A 94 12.04 -10.43 5.77
CA PRO A 94 13.09 -11.43 5.64
C PRO A 94 13.77 -11.32 4.26
N ASP A 95 14.96 -11.92 4.15
CA ASP A 95 15.64 -12.06 2.86
C ASP A 95 14.78 -12.92 1.94
N PRO A 96 14.38 -12.41 0.75
CA PRO A 96 13.56 -13.20 -0.15
C PRO A 96 14.39 -14.30 -0.79
N THR A 97 14.00 -15.56 -0.57
CA THR A 97 14.56 -16.73 -1.27
C THR A 97 14.08 -16.80 -2.72
N GLY A 98 12.97 -16.11 -3.05
CA GLY A 98 12.43 -15.99 -4.40
C GLY A 98 11.18 -16.84 -4.66
N GLU A 99 10.79 -17.67 -3.69
CA GLU A 99 9.58 -18.51 -3.74
C GLU A 99 8.46 -17.98 -2.83
N GLU A 100 8.76 -17.03 -1.93
CA GLU A 100 7.80 -16.55 -0.96
C GLU A 100 6.70 -15.71 -1.60
N ARG A 101 5.50 -15.83 -1.04
CA ARG A 101 4.35 -14.99 -1.37
C ARG A 101 4.00 -14.15 -0.16
N ALA A 102 4.38 -12.88 -0.18
CA ALA A 102 3.97 -11.95 0.86
C ALA A 102 2.46 -11.74 0.84
N THR A 103 1.86 -11.70 2.03
CA THR A 103 0.44 -11.42 2.20
C THR A 103 0.23 -9.93 2.39
N LEU A 104 -0.75 -9.36 1.68
CA LEU A 104 -1.24 -8.00 1.82
C LEU A 104 -2.65 -8.02 2.42
N GLN A 105 -2.83 -7.32 3.54
CA GLN A 105 -4.16 -6.99 4.04
C GLN A 105 -4.63 -5.67 3.43
N VAL A 106 -5.74 -5.71 2.71
CA VAL A 106 -6.42 -4.51 2.19
C VAL A 106 -7.60 -4.19 3.11
N VAL A 107 -7.66 -2.94 3.55
CA VAL A 107 -8.73 -2.41 4.42
C VAL A 107 -9.34 -1.19 3.75
N LEU A 108 -10.64 -1.21 3.50
CA LEU A 108 -11.39 -0.02 3.08
C LEU A 108 -12.11 0.56 4.29
N VAL A 109 -11.88 1.83 4.55
CA VAL A 109 -12.49 2.60 5.65
C VAL A 109 -13.32 3.73 5.04
N ASP A 110 -14.56 3.89 5.52
CA ASP A 110 -15.31 5.11 5.25
C ASP A 110 -14.74 6.25 6.09
N ALA A 111 -14.10 7.21 5.43
CA ALA A 111 -13.43 8.33 6.07
C ALA A 111 -14.39 9.25 6.84
N ALA A 112 -15.69 9.26 6.50
CA ALA A 112 -16.71 10.06 7.18
C ALA A 112 -17.20 9.45 8.50
N THR A 113 -16.98 8.16 8.72
CA THR A 113 -17.50 7.42 9.88
C THR A 113 -16.43 6.65 10.66
N GLY A 114 -15.27 6.41 10.03
CA GLY A 114 -14.19 5.58 10.56
C GLY A 114 -14.49 4.09 10.51
N LEU A 115 -15.61 3.69 9.91
CA LEU A 115 -16.06 2.30 9.86
C LEU A 115 -15.35 1.54 8.74
N VAL A 116 -14.91 0.32 9.06
CA VAL A 116 -14.36 -0.61 8.08
C VAL A 116 -15.48 -1.10 7.17
N GLN A 117 -15.40 -0.80 5.89
CA GLN A 117 -16.39 -1.17 4.87
C GLN A 117 -16.02 -2.46 4.14
N ALA A 118 -14.73 -2.75 3.98
CA ALA A 118 -14.25 -3.99 3.39
C ALA A 118 -12.91 -4.43 3.99
N LEU A 119 -12.74 -5.75 4.04
CA LEU A 119 -11.48 -6.41 4.39
C LEU A 119 -11.20 -7.47 3.34
N ARG A 120 -9.96 -7.52 2.88
CA ARG A 120 -9.51 -8.54 1.93
C ARG A 120 -8.06 -8.91 2.19
N LEU A 121 -7.79 -10.20 2.17
CA LEU A 121 -6.43 -10.72 2.22
C LEU A 121 -6.01 -11.16 0.81
N LEU A 122 -4.84 -10.74 0.36
CA LEU A 122 -4.26 -11.05 -0.95
C LEU A 122 -2.84 -11.54 -0.78
N SER A 123 -2.34 -12.28 -1.76
CA SER A 123 -0.91 -12.62 -1.85
C SER A 123 -0.28 -11.96 -3.07
N PHE A 124 0.93 -11.45 -2.93
CA PHE A 124 1.76 -11.05 -4.06
C PHE A 124 2.40 -12.28 -4.72
N ALA A 125 2.71 -12.16 -6.01
CA ALA A 125 3.51 -13.16 -6.71
C ALA A 125 4.95 -13.17 -6.18
N PRO A 126 5.69 -14.30 -6.27
CA PRO A 126 7.04 -14.38 -5.73
C PRO A 126 8.03 -13.33 -6.27
N PRO A 127 8.06 -13.02 -7.59
CA PRO A 127 8.93 -11.96 -8.10
C PRO A 127 8.62 -10.58 -7.51
N PHE A 128 7.33 -10.28 -7.30
CA PHE A 128 6.90 -9.03 -6.71
C PHE A 128 7.26 -8.95 -5.23
N THR A 129 7.04 -10.05 -4.49
CA THR A 129 7.46 -10.18 -3.09
C THR A 129 8.95 -9.93 -2.93
N ALA A 130 9.77 -10.58 -3.76
CA ALA A 130 11.22 -10.44 -3.72
C ALA A 130 11.68 -9.01 -4.00
N ALA A 131 11.13 -8.36 -5.03
CA ALA A 131 11.46 -6.97 -5.35
C ALA A 131 11.06 -6.01 -4.23
N LEU A 132 9.83 -6.12 -3.72
CA LEU A 132 9.33 -5.28 -2.63
C LEU A 132 10.16 -5.45 -1.36
N HIS A 133 10.47 -6.69 -0.98
CA HIS A 133 11.28 -6.96 0.21
C HIS A 133 12.70 -6.43 0.07
N ARG A 134 13.34 -6.61 -1.09
CA ARG A 134 14.66 -6.01 -1.37
C ARG A 134 14.61 -4.49 -1.28
N ALA A 135 13.60 -3.84 -1.85
CA ALA A 135 13.46 -2.40 -1.83
C ALA A 135 13.30 -1.84 -0.39
N ILE A 136 12.44 -2.46 0.43
CA ILE A 136 12.25 -2.06 1.83
C ILE A 136 13.54 -2.25 2.63
N ARG A 137 14.23 -3.39 2.46
CA ARG A 137 15.51 -3.66 3.13
C ARG A 137 16.59 -2.67 2.71
N ALA A 138 16.73 -2.40 1.42
CA ALA A 138 17.69 -1.43 0.91
C ALA A 138 17.42 -0.03 1.47
N GLN A 139 16.15 0.39 1.53
CA GLN A 139 15.77 1.67 2.11
C GLN A 139 16.13 1.76 3.60
N ALA A 140 15.97 0.68 4.37
CA ALA A 140 16.33 0.64 5.80
C ALA A 140 17.84 0.78 6.07
N LEU A 141 18.69 0.58 5.06
CA LEU A 141 20.16 0.73 5.17
C LEU A 141 20.64 2.15 4.83
N ILE A 142 19.76 3.00 4.29
CA ILE A 142 20.09 4.38 3.88
C ILE A 142 19.70 5.33 5.02
N PRO A 143 20.51 6.37 5.34
CA PRO A 143 20.11 7.39 6.31
C PRO A 143 18.80 8.10 5.93
N TRP A 144 18.01 8.48 6.94
CA TRP A 144 16.78 9.25 6.71
C TRP A 144 17.09 10.71 6.37
N GLU A 145 16.73 11.11 5.16
CA GLU A 145 16.84 12.51 4.70
C GLU A 145 15.44 13.02 4.27
N PRO A 146 14.69 13.68 5.18
CA PRO A 146 13.31 14.11 4.91
C PRO A 146 13.18 14.97 3.65
N ARG A 147 14.13 15.89 3.44
CA ARG A 147 14.11 16.79 2.27
C ARG A 147 14.27 16.02 0.95
N ALA A 148 15.07 14.95 0.95
CA ALA A 148 15.23 14.10 -0.22
C ALA A 148 13.94 13.33 -0.51
N PHE A 149 13.24 12.85 0.53
CA PHE A 149 11.95 12.20 0.38
C PHE A 149 10.90 13.15 -0.21
N ASP A 150 10.73 14.34 0.37
CA ASP A 150 9.74 15.30 -0.12
C ASP A 150 10.03 15.74 -1.56
N ALA A 151 11.32 15.98 -1.89
CA ALA A 151 11.73 16.34 -3.23
C ALA A 151 11.49 15.22 -4.25
N THR A 152 11.84 13.97 -3.92
CA THR A 152 11.62 12.82 -4.80
C THR A 152 10.13 12.54 -4.99
N LEU A 153 9.33 12.63 -3.93
CA LEU A 153 7.88 12.44 -4.00
C LEU A 153 7.21 13.52 -4.86
N SER A 154 7.57 14.79 -4.64
CA SER A 154 7.10 15.91 -5.46
C SER A 154 7.50 15.74 -6.92
N LYS A 155 8.74 15.32 -7.19
CA LYS A 155 9.21 15.01 -8.55
C LYS A 155 8.36 13.90 -9.18
N LEU A 156 8.14 12.77 -8.50
CA LEU A 156 7.31 11.68 -9.02
C LEU A 156 5.92 12.18 -9.40
N TYR A 157 5.22 12.90 -8.52
CA TYR A 157 3.89 13.42 -8.82
C TYR A 157 3.87 14.54 -9.88
N SER A 158 4.97 15.26 -10.08
CA SER A 158 5.08 16.20 -11.20
C SER A 158 5.26 15.52 -12.55
N THR A 159 5.71 14.26 -12.57
CA THR A 159 6.04 13.53 -13.81
C THR A 159 4.89 12.75 -14.43
N GLY A 160 3.74 12.63 -13.74
CA GLY A 160 2.58 12.01 -14.33
C GLY A 160 1.48 11.58 -13.36
N ALA A 161 0.34 11.24 -13.95
CA ALA A 161 -0.78 10.62 -13.23
C ALA A 161 -0.42 9.19 -12.77
N PRO A 162 -1.16 8.60 -11.82
CA PRO A 162 -0.89 7.25 -11.32
C PRO A 162 -0.74 6.17 -12.41
N ASP A 163 -1.49 6.27 -13.51
CA ASP A 163 -1.37 5.35 -14.65
C ASP A 163 0.04 5.39 -15.28
N GLN A 164 0.60 6.60 -15.44
CA GLN A 164 1.94 6.82 -15.99
C GLN A 164 3.03 6.40 -14.99
N LEU A 165 2.78 6.58 -13.70
CA LEU A 165 3.68 6.07 -12.66
C LEU A 165 3.72 4.55 -12.66
N ALA A 166 2.57 3.88 -12.80
CA ALA A 166 2.51 2.43 -12.90
C ALA A 166 3.29 1.91 -14.12
N GLU A 167 3.33 2.62 -15.25
CA GLU A 167 4.15 2.30 -16.44
C GLU A 167 5.65 2.26 -16.18
N ARG A 168 6.13 3.01 -15.17
CA ARG A 168 7.53 3.04 -14.75
C ARG A 168 7.88 1.95 -13.73
N SER A 169 6.95 1.03 -13.45
CA SER A 169 7.15 -0.01 -12.44
C SER A 169 8.29 -0.95 -12.78
N GLU A 170 9.10 -1.30 -11.78
CA GLU A 170 10.10 -2.36 -11.87
C GLU A 170 9.45 -3.73 -12.04
N VAL A 171 8.35 -3.97 -11.32
CA VAL A 171 7.62 -5.24 -11.34
C VAL A 171 6.13 -5.01 -11.16
N ARG A 172 5.32 -5.91 -11.73
CA ARG A 172 3.86 -5.94 -11.59
C ARG A 172 3.40 -7.33 -11.21
N CYS A 173 2.27 -7.42 -10.50
CA CYS A 173 1.59 -8.70 -10.28
C CYS A 173 0.08 -8.53 -10.17
N ARG A 174 -0.66 -9.64 -10.30
CA ARG A 174 -2.05 -9.73 -9.84
C ARG A 174 -2.07 -10.29 -8.42
N GLY A 175 -2.85 -9.68 -7.54
CA GLY A 175 -3.02 -10.17 -6.17
C GLY A 175 -3.92 -11.39 -6.12
N GLY A 176 -3.47 -12.42 -5.41
CA GLY A 176 -4.22 -13.66 -5.19
C GLY A 176 -4.11 -14.71 -6.30
N GLU A 177 -3.21 -14.51 -7.28
CA GLU A 177 -2.83 -15.51 -8.29
C GLU A 177 -1.46 -16.13 -8.00
#